data_AF-A0AAW4WXD7-F1
#
_entry.id   AF-A0AAW4WXD7-F1
#
_cell.length_a   1.000
_cell.length_b   1.000
_cell.length_c   1.000
_cell.angle_alpha   90.00
_cell.angle_beta   90.00
_cell.angle_gamma   90.00
#
_symmetry.space_group_name_H-M   'P 1'
#
loop_
_entity.id
_entity.type
_entity.pdbx_description
1 polymer ?
#
loop_
_entity_poly.entity_id
_entity_poly.type
_entity_poly.pdbx_seq_one_letter_code
_entity_poly.pdbx_strand_id
1 'polypeptide(L)'
;PEIESVLIFTRTKHGADKLARILNKSEIGAEAIHGNKSQNARQRALTNFKDHTTRVLIATDIAARGIDVNQLSHVINYELPNISETY
;
A
#
# COMPACT_ATOMS: atom_id res chain seq x y z
N PRO A 1 13.38 -16.50 -0.45
CA PRO A 1 11.98 -16.26 -0.86
C PRO A 1 11.90 -15.01 -1.74
N GLU A 2 11.28 -15.12 -2.91
CA GLU A 2 11.05 -13.97 -3.79
C GLU A 2 9.82 -13.20 -3.29
N ILE A 3 9.91 -11.87 -3.20
CA ILE A 3 8.82 -11.02 -2.73
C ILE A 3 7.89 -10.73 -3.92
N GLU A 4 6.79 -11.47 -4.00
CA GLU A 4 5.78 -11.35 -5.07
C GLU A 4 4.91 -10.09 -4.94
N SER A 5 4.41 -9.79 -3.73
CA SER A 5 3.55 -8.62 -3.48
C SER A 5 3.65 -8.11 -2.04
N VAL A 6 3.77 -6.79 -1.87
CA VAL A 6 3.92 -6.14 -0.56
C VAL A 6 2.81 -5.13 -0.33
N LEU A 7 2.12 -5.22 0.80
CA LEU A 7 1.27 -4.15 1.30
C LEU A 7 2.03 -3.31 2.33
N ILE A 8 2.13 -2.01 2.08
CA ILE A 8 2.76 -1.06 2.98
C ILE A 8 1.70 -0.14 3.58
N PHE A 9 1.61 -0.10 4.90
CA PHE A 9 0.78 0.86 5.61
C PHE A 9 1.55 2.15 5.92
N THR A 10 0.88 3.28 5.72
CA THR A 10 1.38 4.62 6.02
C THR A 10 0.29 5.41 6.77
N ARG A 11 0.68 6.37 7.60
CA ARG A 11 -0.30 7.14 8.39
C ARG A 11 -1.06 8.13 7.52
N THR A 12 -0.42 8.69 6.50
CA THR A 12 -0.97 9.81 5.73
C THR A 12 -1.05 9.53 4.24
N LYS A 13 -2.09 10.08 3.59
CA LYS A 13 -2.25 10.05 2.12
C LYS A 13 -1.05 10.64 1.38
N HIS A 14 -0.44 11.69 1.95
CA HIS A 14 0.73 12.34 1.36
C HIS A 14 1.97 11.45 1.47
N GLY A 15 2.14 10.73 2.58
CA GLY A 15 3.16 9.70 2.76
C GLY A 15 3.02 8.58 1.74
N ALA A 16 1.79 8.07 1.55
CA ALA A 16 1.49 7.04 0.56
C ALA A 16 1.88 7.48 -0.87
N ASP A 17 1.43 8.66 -1.30
CA ASP A 17 1.78 9.20 -2.62
C ASP A 17 3.28 9.46 -2.78
N LYS A 18 3.95 9.97 -1.74
CA LYS A 18 5.40 10.21 -1.75
C LYS A 18 6.17 8.90 -1.90
N LEU A 19 5.82 7.88 -1.12
CA LEU A 19 6.48 6.58 -1.16
C LEU A 19 6.26 5.90 -2.52
N ALA A 20 5.04 5.95 -3.06
CA ALA A 20 4.76 5.41 -4.39
C ALA A 20 5.64 6.07 -5.46
N ARG A 21 5.82 7.40 -5.41
CA ARG A 21 6.72 8.10 -6.34
C ARG A 21 8.19 7.67 -6.16
N ILE A 22 8.66 7.48 -4.94
CA ILE A 22 10.04 7.05 -4.66
C ILE A 22 10.29 5.64 -5.21
N LEU A 23 9.37 4.71 -4.96
CA LEU A 23 9.48 3.33 -5.43
C LEU A 23 9.42 3.26 -6.96
N ASN A 24 8.48 3.95 -7.60
CA ASN A 24 8.41 3.98 -9.05
C ASN A 24 9.66 4.60 -9.70
N LYS A 25 10.27 5.62 -9.08
CA LYS A 25 11.57 6.17 -9.53
C LYS A 25 12.74 5.18 -9.40
N SER A 26 12.59 4.20 -8.52
CA SER A 26 13.57 3.13 -8.31
C SER A 26 13.18 1.87 -9.13
N GLU A 27 12.30 2.02 -10.12
CA GLU A 27 11.80 0.94 -10.99
C GLU A 27 11.07 -0.17 -10.22
N ILE A 28 10.54 0.14 -9.04
CA ILE A 28 9.69 -0.74 -8.24
C ILE A 28 8.24 -0.30 -8.44
N GLY A 29 7.47 -1.09 -9.18
CA GLY A 29 6.06 -0.82 -9.48
C GLY A 29 5.23 -0.70 -8.21
N ALA A 30 4.72 0.52 -7.94
CA ALA A 30 4.01 0.84 -6.73
C ALA A 30 2.78 1.73 -6.96
N GLU A 31 1.67 1.42 -6.28
CA GLU A 31 0.45 2.23 -6.30
C GLU A 31 0.01 2.62 -4.89
N ALA A 32 -0.60 3.81 -4.74
CA ALA A 32 -1.10 4.31 -3.48
C ALA A 32 -2.64 4.27 -3.42
N ILE A 33 -3.19 3.82 -2.30
CA ILE A 33 -4.63 3.80 -2.00
C ILE A 33 -4.94 4.59 -0.71
N HIS A 34 -5.78 5.61 -0.81
CA HIS A 34 -6.19 6.45 0.30
C HIS A 34 -7.51 7.17 -0.03
N GLY A 35 -8.16 7.79 0.96
CA GLY A 35 -9.50 8.40 0.81
C GLY A 35 -9.62 9.48 -0.27
N ASN A 36 -8.53 10.17 -0.63
CA ASN A 36 -8.53 11.16 -1.71
C ASN A 36 -8.37 10.59 -3.13
N LYS A 37 -8.17 9.28 -3.31
CA LYS A 37 -8.19 8.67 -4.65
C LYS A 37 -9.63 8.50 -5.14
N SER A 38 -9.85 8.71 -6.43
CA SER A 38 -11.15 8.40 -7.03
C SER A 38 -11.46 6.91 -6.91
N GLN A 39 -12.75 6.54 -6.89
CA GLN A 39 -13.17 5.14 -6.78
C GLN A 39 -12.59 4.27 -7.91
N ASN A 40 -12.55 4.80 -9.13
CA ASN A 40 -11.93 4.12 -10.28
C ASN A 40 -10.43 3.88 -10.07
N ALA A 41 -9.70 4.86 -9.55
CA ALA A 41 -8.28 4.71 -9.24
C ALA A 41 -8.04 3.67 -8.13
N ARG A 42 -8.91 3.64 -7.10
CA ARG A 42 -8.86 2.64 -6.03
C ARG A 42 -9.08 1.23 -6.59
N GLN A 43 -10.13 1.05 -7.40
CA GLN A 43 -10.45 -0.25 -7.98
C GLN A 43 -9.32 -0.76 -8.88
N ARG A 44 -8.76 0.12 -9.73
CA ARG A 44 -7.62 -0.22 -10.58
C ARG A 44 -6.39 -0.66 -9.78
N ALA A 45 -6.02 0.10 -8.74
CA ALA A 45 -4.88 -0.24 -7.89
C ALA A 45 -5.08 -1.59 -7.18
N LEU A 46 -6.30 -1.87 -6.71
CA LEU A 46 -6.63 -3.15 -6.08
C LEU A 46 -6.58 -4.32 -7.07
N THR A 47 -7.15 -4.15 -8.27
CA THR A 47 -7.09 -5.17 -9.33
C THR A 47 -5.64 -5.44 -9.72
N ASN A 48 -4.86 -4.40 -10.04
CA ASN A 48 -3.45 -4.55 -10.40
C ASN A 48 -2.62 -5.22 -9.31
N PHE A 49 -2.92 -4.96 -8.04
CA PHE A 49 -2.21 -5.58 -6.92
C PHE A 49 -2.58 -7.07 -6.76
N LYS A 50 -3.87 -7.41 -6.89
CA LYS A 50 -4.35 -8.81 -6.86
C LYS A 50 -3.80 -9.63 -8.04
N ASP A 51 -3.68 -9.01 -9.20
CA ASP A 51 -3.17 -9.66 -10.42
C ASP A 51 -1.63 -9.66 -10.48
N HIS A 52 -0.94 -9.28 -9.38
CA HIS A 52 0.53 -9.17 -9.28
C HIS A 52 1.18 -8.25 -10.33
N THR A 53 0.39 -7.40 -11.00
CA THR A 53 0.88 -6.39 -11.96
C THR A 53 1.57 -5.24 -11.23
N THR A 54 1.09 -4.90 -10.03
CA THR A 54 1.75 -3.97 -9.12
C THR A 54 2.37 -4.73 -7.97
N ARG A 55 3.68 -4.56 -7.77
CA ARG A 55 4.44 -5.26 -6.73
C ARG A 55 4.20 -4.70 -5.33
N VAL A 56 3.95 -3.40 -5.22
CA VAL A 56 3.78 -2.73 -3.92
C VAL A 56 2.50 -1.90 -3.90
N LEU A 57 1.59 -2.23 -2.97
CA LEU A 57 0.43 -1.39 -2.66
C LEU A 57 0.68 -0.62 -1.38
N ILE A 58 0.51 0.69 -1.39
CA ILE A 58 0.73 1.56 -0.23
C ILE A 58 -0.62 2.11 0.22
N ALA A 59 -1.04 1.77 1.43
CA ALA A 59 -2.36 2.11 1.95
C ALA A 59 -2.27 2.95 3.23
N THR A 60 -3.33 3.71 3.48
CA THR A 60 -3.67 4.20 4.83
C THR A 60 -4.63 3.23 5.51
N ASP A 61 -4.66 3.15 6.84
CA ASP A 61 -5.51 2.20 7.61
C ASP A 61 -6.97 2.17 7.16
N ILE A 62 -7.57 3.33 6.91
CA ILE A 62 -8.97 3.46 6.46
C ILE A 62 -9.16 2.84 5.07
N ALA A 63 -8.18 3.02 4.19
CA ALA A 63 -8.26 2.59 2.80
C ALA A 63 -7.95 1.10 2.60
N ALA A 64 -7.24 0.51 3.56
CA ALA A 64 -6.92 -0.91 3.56
C ALA A 64 -8.07 -1.80 4.07
N ARG A 65 -9.06 -1.22 4.76
CA ARG A 65 -10.26 -1.97 5.16
C ARG A 65 -10.95 -2.55 3.92
N GLY A 66 -11.10 -3.88 3.88
CA GLY A 66 -11.68 -4.60 2.75
C GLY A 66 -10.66 -5.05 1.70
N ILE A 67 -9.36 -4.80 1.89
CA ILE A 67 -8.32 -5.53 1.18
C ILE A 67 -8.26 -6.94 1.78
N ASP A 68 -8.40 -7.96 0.95
CA ASP A 68 -8.21 -9.34 1.37
C ASP A 68 -6.72 -9.60 1.59
N VAL A 69 -6.31 -9.54 2.86
CA VAL A 69 -4.91 -9.66 3.27
C VAL A 69 -4.41 -11.10 3.31
N ASN A 70 -5.30 -12.08 3.17
CA ASN A 70 -4.95 -13.50 3.36
C ASN A 70 -4.03 -14.06 2.26
N GLN A 71 -3.92 -13.35 1.14
CA GLN A 71 -3.07 -13.73 0.00
C GLN A 71 -1.80 -12.86 -0.13
N LEU A 72 -1.48 -12.04 0.88
CA LEU A 72 -0.34 -11.15 0.81
C LEU A 72 0.93 -11.84 1.29
N SER A 73 1.98 -11.78 0.46
CA SER A 73 3.26 -12.36 0.83
C SER A 73 3.91 -11.61 2.01
N HIS A 74 3.76 -10.27 2.05
CA HIS A 74 4.39 -9.42 3.06
C HIS A 74 3.54 -8.19 3.38
N VAL A 75 3.51 -7.81 4.66
CA VAL A 75 2.87 -6.59 5.16
C VAL A 75 3.88 -5.77 5.96
N ILE A 76 4.01 -4.48 5.66
CA ILE A 76 4.97 -3.57 6.31
C ILE A 76 4.23 -2.34 6.86
N ASN A 77 4.47 -1.98 8.12
CA ASN A 77 4.04 -0.69 8.67
C ASN A 77 5.19 0.33 8.55
N TYR A 78 5.10 1.26 7.59
CA TYR A 78 6.20 2.17 7.25
C TYR A 78 6.32 3.38 8.19
N GLU A 79 5.22 3.84 8.76
CA GLU A 79 5.21 4.89 9.78
C GLU A 79 4.74 4.29 11.10
N LEU A 80 5.68 3.90 11.96
CA LEU A 80 5.37 3.56 13.35
C LEU A 80 4.75 4.78 14.02
N PRO A 81 3.67 4.62 14.80
CA PRO A 81 3.19 5.73 15.59
C PRO A 81 4.30 6.20 16.53
N ASN A 82 4.48 7.51 16.66
CA ASN A 82 5.30 8.16 17.71
C ASN A 82 4.76 7.91 19.14
N ILE A 83 4.04 6.81 19.36
CA ILE A 83 3.47 6.45 20.64
C ILE A 83 3.76 4.96 20.81
N SER A 84 4.54 4.64 21.84
CA SER A 84 4.72 3.29 22.35
C SER A 84 3.35 2.61 22.52
N GLU A 85 3.31 1.32 22.24
CA GLU A 85 2.14 0.45 22.30
C GLU A 85 1.14 0.81 23.38
N THR A 86 -0.14 0.71 23.04
CA THR A 86 -1.03 0.00 23.95
C THR A 86 -1.49 -1.23 23.17
N TYR A 87 -0.82 -2.34 23.48
CA TYR A 87 -1.19 -3.69 23.08
C TYR A 87 -2.60 -4.04 23.52
#